data_AF-A0A8T4KZY6-F1
#
_entry.id   AF-A0A8T4KZY6-F1
#
_cell.length_a   1.000
_cell.length_b   1.000
_cell.length_c   1.000
_cell.angle_alpha   90.00
_cell.angle_beta   90.00
_cell.angle_gamma   90.00
#
_symmetry.space_group_name_H-M   'P 1'
#
loop_
_entity.id
_entity.type
_entity.pdbx_description
1 polymer ?
#
loop_
_entity_poly.entity_id
_entity_poly.type
_entity_poly.pdbx_seq_one_letter_code
_entity_poly.pdbx_strand_id
1 'polypeptide(L)'
;MHRVMIFKIGSKRLHVLKLIGAFVFFGAALMFLTSVYQTFLVSDLLEQANRGVAQTVTANIGGFAVEQTIGPRDLNTQLGLLLPSLANLLFWSAIVILGGVIYQSGSVIVPVEEEATALPELLHKKRKLKKRK
;
A
#
# COMPACT_ATOMS: atom_id res chain seq x y z
N MET A 1 9.72 28.84 6.21
CA MET A 1 8.59 28.69 7.17
C MET A 1 7.73 27.50 6.73
N HIS A 2 8.00 26.29 7.22
CA HIS A 2 7.19 25.11 6.90
C HIS A 2 6.03 25.00 7.90
N ARG A 3 4.79 25.09 7.40
CA ARG A 3 3.58 24.86 8.19
C ARG A 3 3.25 23.37 8.13
N VAL A 4 3.52 22.65 9.20
CA VAL A 4 3.04 21.26 9.35
C VAL A 4 1.57 21.33 9.78
N MET A 5 0.66 20.90 8.90
CA MET A 5 -0.77 20.81 9.21
C MET A 5 -1.02 19.64 10.16
N ILE A 6 -1.38 19.93 11.40
CA ILE A 6 -1.75 18.94 12.42
C ILE A 6 -3.28 18.79 12.39
N PHE A 7 -3.77 17.64 11.92
CA PHE A 7 -5.19 17.30 12.01
C PHE A 7 -5.50 16.64 13.36
N LYS A 8 -6.50 17.18 14.07
CA LYS A 8 -6.95 16.64 15.36
C LYS A 8 -8.24 15.86 15.14
N ILE A 9 -8.15 14.52 15.20
CA ILE A 9 -9.31 13.61 15.19
C ILE A 9 -9.44 13.03 16.61
N GLY A 10 -10.45 13.46 17.36
CA GLY A 10 -10.66 13.09 18.77
C GLY A 10 -9.68 13.75 19.75
N SER A 11 -9.38 13.08 20.88
CA SER A 11 -8.41 13.54 21.90
C SER A 11 -6.96 13.22 21.56
N LYS A 12 -6.71 12.44 20.50
CA LYS A 12 -5.37 12.00 20.09
C LYS A 12 -4.90 12.79 18.87
N ARG A 13 -3.67 13.30 18.92
CA ARG A 13 -3.03 13.95 17.77
C ARG A 13 -2.55 12.86 16.81
N LEU A 14 -3.35 12.56 15.79
CA LEU A 14 -2.96 11.62 14.73
C LEU A 14 -2.06 12.35 13.72
N HIS A 15 -0.82 11.91 13.61
CA HIS A 15 0.11 12.45 12.63
C HIS A 15 -0.32 12.04 11.22
N VAL A 16 -0.59 13.03 10.37
CA VAL A 16 -1.06 12.85 8.98
C VAL A 16 -0.15 11.89 8.19
N LEU A 17 1.15 11.91 8.46
CA LEU A 17 2.11 11.01 7.82
C LEU A 17 1.86 9.53 8.14
N LYS A 18 1.49 9.20 9.38
CA LYS A 18 1.16 7.83 9.79
C LYS A 18 -0.17 7.38 9.18
N LEU A 19 -1.13 8.30 9.03
CA LEU A 19 -2.40 8.05 8.35
C LEU A 19 -2.18 7.78 6.85
N ILE A 20 -1.36 8.59 6.18
CA ILE A 20 -1.01 8.40 4.77
C ILE A 20 -0.28 7.06 4.59
N GLY A 21 0.70 6.75 5.44
CA GLY A 21 1.41 5.47 5.40
C GLY A 21 0.47 4.26 5.57
N ALA A 22 -0.44 4.32 6.55
CA ALA A 22 -1.43 3.26 6.76
C ALA A 22 -2.40 3.14 5.57
N PHE A 23 -2.83 4.25 4.97
CA PHE A 23 -3.69 4.25 3.80
C PHE A 23 -3.00 3.64 2.57
N VAL A 24 -1.76 4.03 2.30
CA VAL A 24 -0.96 3.48 1.19
C VAL A 24 -0.70 1.99 1.41
N PHE A 25 -0.31 1.59 2.61
CA PHE A 25 -0.10 0.18 2.95
C PHE A 25 -1.37 -0.65 2.75
N PHE A 26 -2.51 -0.18 3.25
CA PHE A 26 -3.78 -0.86 3.10
C PHE A 26 -4.22 -0.96 1.63
N GLY A 27 -4.12 0.13 0.86
CA GLY A 27 -4.41 0.13 -0.56
C GLY A 27 -3.50 -0.83 -1.34
N ALA A 28 -2.20 -0.84 -1.04
CA ALA A 28 -1.26 -1.77 -1.65
C ALA A 28 -1.57 -3.23 -1.31
N ALA A 29 -1.95 -3.52 -0.06
CA ALA A 29 -2.35 -4.86 0.36
C ALA A 29 -3.59 -5.35 -0.39
N LEU A 30 -4.59 -4.49 -0.59
CA LEU A 30 -5.76 -4.82 -1.41
C LEU A 30 -5.37 -5.10 -2.86
N MET A 31 -4.53 -4.27 -3.47
CA MET A 31 -4.07 -4.47 -4.85
C MET A 31 -3.21 -5.73 -4.99
N PHE A 32 -2.44 -6.08 -3.97
CA PHE A 32 -1.72 -7.35 -3.90
C PHE A 32 -2.68 -8.54 -3.90
N LEU A 33 -3.71 -8.52 -3.05
CA LEU A 33 -4.77 -9.55 -3.03
C LEU A 33 -5.46 -9.69 -4.40
N THR A 34 -5.80 -8.58 -5.04
CA THR A 34 -6.36 -8.58 -6.40
C THR A 34 -5.40 -9.22 -7.40
N SER A 35 -4.10 -8.93 -7.32
CA SER A 35 -3.08 -9.48 -8.22
C SER A 35 -2.87 -10.98 -8.01
N VAL A 36 -2.96 -11.46 -6.77
CA VAL A 36 -2.96 -12.89 -6.45
C VAL A 36 -4.15 -13.58 -7.10
N TYR A 37 -5.35 -13.03 -6.93
CA TYR A 37 -6.56 -13.58 -7.54
C TYR A 37 -6.49 -13.64 -9.07
N GLN A 38 -6.00 -12.57 -9.71
CA GLN A 38 -5.81 -12.53 -11.17
C GLN A 38 -4.82 -13.60 -11.66
N THR A 39 -3.76 -13.87 -10.88
CA THR A 39 -2.77 -14.89 -11.23
C THR A 39 -3.39 -16.30 -11.23
N PHE A 40 -4.28 -16.59 -10.27
CA PHE A 40 -5.02 -17.85 -10.26
C PHE A 40 -6.00 -17.98 -11.43
N LEU A 41 -6.70 -16.90 -11.81
CA LEU A 41 -7.55 -16.92 -12.99
C LEU A 41 -6.75 -17.23 -14.26
N VAL A 42 -5.58 -16.61 -14.42
CA VAL A 42 -4.71 -16.85 -15.58
C VAL A 42 -4.23 -18.31 -15.62
N SER A 43 -3.89 -18.91 -14.48
CA SER A 43 -3.51 -20.33 -14.45
C SER A 43 -4.67 -21.26 -14.83
N ASP A 44 -5.89 -20.96 -14.40
CA ASP A 44 -7.07 -21.76 -14.75
C ASP A 44 -7.39 -21.66 -16.24
N LEU A 45 -7.24 -20.47 -16.83
CA LEU A 45 -7.41 -20.24 -18.27
C LEU A 45 -6.36 -21.01 -19.09
N LEU A 46 -5.12 -21.07 -18.61
CA LEU A 46 -4.05 -21.84 -19.24
C LEU A 46 -4.32 -23.35 -19.20
N GLU A 47 -4.84 -23.85 -18.09
CA GLU A 47 -5.25 -25.24 -17.99
C GLU A 47 -6.39 -25.56 -18.97
N GLN A 48 -7.38 -24.68 -19.09
CA GLN A 48 -8.50 -24.84 -20.03
C GLN A 48 -8.03 -24.80 -21.49
N ALA A 49 -7.10 -23.91 -21.82
CA ALA A 49 -6.48 -23.86 -23.14
C ALA A 49 -5.68 -25.14 -23.46
N ASN A 50 -4.96 -25.70 -22.47
CA ASN A 50 -4.25 -26.97 -22.63
C ASN A 50 -5.19 -28.17 -22.82
N ARG A 51 -6.42 -28.10 -22.32
CA ARG A 51 -7.48 -29.11 -22.55
C ARG A 51 -8.15 -28.97 -23.93
N GLY A 52 -7.71 -28.03 -24.77
CA GLY A 52 -8.22 -27.85 -26.13
C GLY A 52 -9.45 -26.95 -26.23
N VAL A 53 -9.80 -26.24 -25.16
CA VAL A 53 -10.85 -25.21 -25.21
C VAL A 53 -10.21 -23.91 -25.71
N ALA A 54 -10.58 -23.46 -26.91
CA ALA A 54 -10.12 -22.17 -27.41
C ALA A 54 -10.68 -21.04 -26.51
N GLN A 55 -9.79 -20.25 -25.92
CA GLN A 55 -10.18 -19.14 -25.05
C GLN A 55 -9.54 -17.84 -25.52
N THR A 56 -10.38 -16.81 -25.62
CA THR A 56 -9.97 -15.43 -25.80
C THR A 56 -9.74 -14.83 -24.43
N VAL A 57 -8.50 -14.49 -24.12
CA VAL A 57 -8.14 -13.84 -22.86
C VAL A 57 -7.80 -12.39 -23.14
N THR A 58 -8.46 -11.51 -22.39
CA THR A 58 -8.16 -10.08 -22.40
C THR A 58 -7.14 -9.80 -21.30
N ALA A 59 -5.87 -9.65 -21.67
CA ALA A 59 -4.83 -9.20 -20.76
C ALA A 59 -4.88 -7.67 -20.63
N ASN A 60 -4.97 -7.15 -19.41
CA ASN A 60 -4.87 -5.72 -19.17
C ASN A 60 -3.42 -5.36 -18.80
N ILE A 61 -2.71 -4.71 -19.72
CA ILE A 61 -1.32 -4.27 -19.53
C ILE A 61 -1.34 -2.74 -19.43
N GLY A 62 -1.14 -2.21 -18.23
CA GLY A 62 -1.02 -0.77 -18.03
C GLY A 62 -2.27 0.05 -18.40
N GLY A 63 -3.46 -0.55 -18.34
CA GLY A 63 -4.73 0.11 -18.73
C GLY A 63 -5.17 -0.19 -20.16
N PHE A 64 -4.36 -0.91 -20.94
CA PHE A 64 -4.70 -1.35 -22.29
C PHE A 64 -5.14 -2.80 -22.27
N ALA A 65 -6.36 -3.05 -22.76
CA ALA A 65 -6.87 -4.38 -22.99
C ALA A 65 -6.28 -4.95 -24.30
N VAL A 66 -5.54 -6.05 -24.19
CA VAL A 66 -5.01 -6.81 -25.33
C VAL A 66 -5.74 -8.14 -25.37
N GLU A 67 -6.47 -8.40 -26.45
CA GLU A 67 -7.12 -9.68 -26.69
C GLU A 67 -6.14 -10.63 -27.35
N GLN A 68 -5.96 -11.81 -26.76
CA GLN A 68 -5.15 -12.88 -27.32
C GLN A 68 -5.97 -14.17 -27.39
N THR A 69 -5.94 -14.82 -28.55
CA THR A 69 -6.54 -16.14 -28.77
C THR A 69 -5.49 -17.20 -28.48
N ILE A 70 -5.73 -18.02 -27.46
CA ILE A 70 -4.76 -19.03 -27.03
C ILE A 70 -4.95 -20.31 -27.85
N GLY A 71 -3.92 -20.66 -28.62
CA GLY A 71 -3.81 -21.97 -29.27
C GLY A 71 -3.26 -23.04 -28.31
N PRO A 72 -3.59 -24.32 -28.49
CA PRO A 72 -3.04 -25.40 -27.69
C PRO A 72 -1.51 -25.52 -27.89
N ARG A 73 -0.77 -25.60 -26.77
CA ARG A 73 0.69 -25.92 -26.68
C ARG A 73 1.71 -24.89 -27.19
N ASP A 74 1.38 -23.61 -27.30
CA ASP A 74 2.42 -22.60 -27.54
C ASP A 74 2.99 -22.01 -26.23
N LEU A 75 4.14 -22.54 -25.81
CA LEU A 75 4.85 -22.14 -24.58
C LEU A 75 5.12 -20.63 -24.52
N ASN A 76 5.39 -19.99 -25.66
CA ASN A 76 5.67 -18.56 -25.72
C ASN A 76 4.42 -17.74 -25.40
N THR A 77 3.27 -18.16 -25.93
CA THR A 77 1.98 -17.54 -25.65
C THR A 77 1.55 -17.78 -24.20
N GLN A 78 1.83 -18.97 -23.64
CA GLN A 78 1.54 -19.29 -22.24
C GLN A 78 2.36 -18.45 -21.26
N LEU A 79 3.68 -18.32 -21.52
CA LEU A 79 4.55 -17.45 -20.73
C LEU A 79 4.17 -15.99 -20.89
N GLY A 80 3.83 -15.56 -22.11
CA GLY A 80 3.38 -14.19 -22.41
C GLY A 80 2.11 -13.79 -21.66
N LEU A 81 1.23 -14.74 -21.36
CA LEU A 81 0.00 -14.48 -20.58
C LEU A 81 0.26 -14.43 -19.08
N LEU A 82 1.18 -15.26 -18.58
CA LEU A 82 1.57 -15.28 -17.16
C LEU A 82 2.38 -14.05 -16.77
N LEU A 83 3.25 -13.57 -17.67
CA LEU A 83 4.24 -12.54 -17.38
C LEU A 83 3.61 -11.25 -16.82
N PRO A 84 2.53 -10.69 -17.40
CA PRO A 84 1.89 -9.48 -16.88
C PRO A 84 1.30 -9.68 -15.48
N SER A 85 0.65 -10.82 -15.23
CA SER A 85 0.04 -11.11 -13.92
C SER A 85 1.11 -11.28 -12.84
N LEU A 86 2.19 -12.02 -13.14
CA LEU A 86 3.33 -12.16 -12.25
C LEU A 86 4.05 -10.83 -12.01
N ALA A 87 4.24 -10.01 -13.05
CA ALA A 87 4.85 -8.69 -12.92
C ALA A 87 4.02 -7.78 -12.01
N ASN A 88 2.68 -7.78 -12.16
CA ASN A 88 1.78 -7.00 -11.33
C ASN A 88 1.80 -7.48 -9.87
N LEU A 89 1.79 -8.81 -9.65
CA LEU A 89 1.92 -9.40 -8.31
C LEU A 89 3.23 -8.99 -7.63
N LEU A 90 4.36 -9.09 -8.35
CA LEU A 90 5.67 -8.70 -7.84
C LEU A 90 5.73 -7.20 -7.53
N PHE A 91 5.19 -6.37 -8.42
CA PHE A 91 5.13 -4.92 -8.23
C PHE A 91 4.35 -4.55 -6.95
N TRP A 92 3.14 -5.08 -6.78
CA TRP A 92 2.36 -4.80 -5.58
C TRP A 92 2.97 -5.40 -4.32
N SER A 93 3.65 -6.55 -4.41
CA SER A 93 4.40 -7.10 -3.28
C SER A 93 5.51 -6.15 -2.83
N ALA A 94 6.24 -5.54 -3.76
CA ALA A 94 7.28 -4.56 -3.45
C ALA A 94 6.69 -3.30 -2.81
N ILE A 95 5.55 -2.82 -3.30
CA ILE A 95 4.85 -1.67 -2.71
C ILE A 95 4.34 -1.98 -1.30
N VAL A 96 3.83 -3.19 -1.04
CA VAL A 96 3.40 -3.60 0.30
C VAL A 96 4.58 -3.59 1.27
N ILE A 97 5.73 -4.14 0.86
CA ILE A 97 6.96 -4.13 1.67
C ILE A 97 7.40 -2.69 1.94
N LEU A 98 7.47 -1.85 0.89
CA LEU A 98 7.86 -0.44 1.02
C LEU A 98 6.89 0.35 1.92
N GLY A 99 5.59 0.15 1.74
CA GLY A 99 4.55 0.75 2.58
C GLY A 99 4.67 0.32 4.04
N GLY A 100 5.01 -0.96 4.28
CA GLY A 100 5.31 -1.48 5.61
C GLY A 100 6.52 -0.81 6.27
N VAL A 101 7.60 -0.62 5.50
CA VAL A 101 8.81 0.09 5.97
C VAL A 101 8.49 1.55 6.30
N ILE A 102 7.76 2.25 5.45
CA ILE A 102 7.36 3.66 5.69
C ILE A 102 6.44 3.77 6.92
N TYR A 103 5.51 2.81 7.07
CA TYR A 103 4.63 2.75 8.23
C TYR A 103 5.41 2.57 9.54
N GLN A 104 6.45 1.71 9.53
CA GLN A 104 7.34 1.52 10.68
C GLN A 104 8.31 2.70 10.90
N SER A 105 8.80 3.37 9.85
CA SER A 105 9.70 4.52 10.02
C SER A 105 9.01 5.71 10.68
N GLY A 106 7.68 5.82 10.52
CA GLY A 106 6.87 6.81 11.23
C GLY A 106 6.91 6.69 12.75
N SER A 107 7.33 5.55 13.32
CA SER A 107 7.57 5.42 14.78
C SER A 107 9.02 5.69 15.19
N VAL A 108 9.97 5.73 14.25
CA VAL A 108 11.41 5.88 14.54
C VAL A 108 11.88 7.33 14.43
N ILE A 109 11.25 8.14 13.56
CA ILE A 109 11.79 9.46 13.18
C ILE A 109 11.41 10.60 14.14
N VAL A 110 10.46 10.44 15.07
CA VAL A 110 10.14 11.55 16.00
C VAL A 110 9.78 11.11 17.43
N PRO A 111 10.76 10.65 18.23
CA PRO A 111 10.67 10.68 19.68
C PRO A 111 10.89 12.09 20.30
N VAL A 112 11.08 13.16 19.50
CA VAL A 112 11.53 14.48 20.03
C VAL A 112 10.39 15.45 20.37
N GLU A 113 9.18 15.30 19.82
CA GLU A 113 8.11 16.30 20.02
C GLU A 113 7.18 16.05 21.22
N GLU A 114 7.29 14.90 21.89
CA GLU A 114 6.50 14.64 23.11
C GLU A 114 7.03 15.39 24.34
N GLU A 115 8.33 15.74 24.41
CA GLU A 115 8.87 16.53 25.54
C GLU A 115 8.48 18.02 25.49
N ALA A 116 8.28 18.59 24.29
CA ALA A 116 7.97 20.01 24.15
C ALA A 116 6.55 20.37 24.63
N THR A 117 5.63 19.40 24.66
CA THR A 117 4.23 19.63 25.08
C THR A 117 4.01 19.43 26.58
N ALA A 118 4.98 18.87 27.32
CA ALA A 118 4.92 18.78 28.79
C ALA A 118 5.33 20.09 29.51
N LEU A 119 6.00 21.00 28.80
CA LEU A 119 6.53 22.25 29.36
C LEU A 119 5.50 23.40 29.62
N PRO A 120 4.42 23.62 28.84
CA PRO A 120 3.52 24.74 29.11
C PRO A 120 2.67 24.55 30.38
N GLU A 121 2.36 23.31 30.78
CA GLU A 121 1.56 23.07 32.00
C GLU A 121 2.36 23.33 33.28
N LEU A 122 3.65 22.99 33.29
CA LEU A 122 4.54 23.27 34.44
C LEU A 122 4.84 24.77 34.61
N LEU A 123 4.93 25.53 33.50
CA LEU A 123 5.08 26.98 33.55
C LEU A 123 3.84 27.69 34.09
N HIS A 124 2.63 27.26 33.70
CA HIS A 124 1.40 27.82 34.23
C HIS A 124 1.20 27.52 35.72
N LYS A 125 1.61 26.34 36.20
CA LYS A 125 1.54 25.97 37.62
C LYS A 125 2.52 26.78 38.48
N LYS A 126 3.75 27.01 38.02
CA LYS A 126 4.72 27.89 38.72
C LYS A 126 4.25 29.34 38.82
N ARG A 127 3.60 29.87 37.78
CA ARG A 127 3.08 31.26 37.78
C ARG A 127 1.94 31.47 38.78
N LYS A 128 1.12 30.44 39.05
CA LYS A 128 0.05 30.50 40.08
C LYS A 128 0.59 30.46 41.51
N LEU A 129 1.70 29.76 41.76
CA LEU A 129 2.31 29.67 43.09
C LEU A 129 3.04 30.95 43.49
N LYS A 130 3.62 31.70 42.55
CA LYS A 130 4.32 32.97 42.85
C LYS A 130 3.37 34.14 43.18
N LYS A 131 2.08 34.04 42.86
CA LYS A 131 1.07 35.07 43.21
C LYS A 131 0.41 34.87 44.59
N ARG A 132 0.81 33.81 45.33
CA ARG A 132 0.24 33.46 46.65
C ARG A 132 1.23 33.63 47.82
N LYS A 133 2.42 34.17 47.56
CA LYS A 133 3.34 34.69 48.57
C LYS A 133 3.44 36.19 48.39
#